data_AF-A0A3R7BKH4-F1
#
_entry.id   AF-A0A3R7BKH4-F1
#
_cell.length_a   1.000
_cell.length_b   1.000
_cell.length_c   1.000
_cell.angle_alpha   90.00
_cell.angle_beta   90.00
_cell.angle_gamma   90.00
#
_symmetry.space_group_name_H-M   'P 1'
#
loop_
_entity.id
_entity.type
_entity.pdbx_description
1 polymer ?
#
loop_
_entity_poly.entity_id
_entity_poly.type
_entity_poly.pdbx_seq_one_letter_code
_entity_poly.pdbx_strand_id
1 'polypeptide(L)'
;MKIGTCGVLCEYCPRLAIGKCTGCNPNPYCGMPDCAQERGVRLCFECVDFPCDRHYGRKGNLVIFDKGWLDFMRSELGKDA
;
A
#
# COMPACT_ATOMS: atom_id res chain seq x y z
N MET A 1 -3.87 17.69 -1.54
CA MET A 1 -2.94 16.54 -1.64
C MET A 1 -3.17 15.62 -0.45
N LYS A 2 -3.53 14.35 -0.71
CA LYS A 2 -3.68 13.32 0.34
C LYS A 2 -2.52 12.33 0.23
N ILE A 3 -1.94 11.94 1.37
CA ILE A 3 -0.82 10.99 1.44
C ILE A 3 -1.34 9.72 2.11
N GLY A 4 -1.11 8.57 1.49
CA GLY A 4 -1.44 7.28 2.09
C GLY A 4 -0.42 6.89 3.17
N THR A 5 -0.77 5.94 4.04
CA THR A 5 0.14 5.43 5.08
C THR A 5 1.49 4.97 4.53
N CYS A 6 1.51 4.46 3.30
CA CYS A 6 2.73 4.03 2.59
C CYS A 6 3.65 5.18 2.14
N GLY A 7 3.26 6.44 2.31
CA GLY A 7 4.00 7.61 1.85
C GLY A 7 3.77 7.98 0.39
N VAL A 8 2.98 7.18 -0.36
CA VAL A 8 2.59 7.52 -1.73
C VAL A 8 1.43 8.52 -1.72
N LEU A 9 1.48 9.49 -2.62
CA LEU A 9 0.36 10.39 -2.89
C LEU A 9 -0.86 9.57 -3.32
N CYS A 10 -1.99 9.75 -2.64
CA CYS A 10 -3.21 8.99 -2.90
C CYS A 10 -3.62 9.03 -4.38
N GLU A 11 -3.46 10.18 -5.04
CA GLU A 11 -3.78 10.39 -6.47
C GLU A 11 -2.98 9.47 -7.41
N TYR A 12 -1.82 8.97 -6.98
CA TYR A 12 -1.00 8.01 -7.73
C TYR A 12 -1.13 6.58 -7.21
N CYS A 13 -1.99 6.33 -6.22
CA CYS A 13 -2.27 4.97 -5.76
C CYS A 13 -3.10 4.22 -6.82
N PRO A 14 -2.62 3.08 -7.35
CA PRO A 14 -3.35 2.27 -8.33
C PRO A 14 -4.78 1.92 -7.89
N ARG A 15 -4.98 1.70 -6.59
CA ARG A 15 -6.29 1.34 -6.06
C ARG A 15 -7.28 2.51 -6.04
N LEU A 16 -6.79 3.73 -5.84
CA LEU A 16 -7.62 4.93 -5.95
C LEU A 16 -7.94 5.22 -7.43
N ALA A 17 -6.95 5.05 -8.31
CA ALA A 17 -7.11 5.27 -9.75
C ALA A 17 -8.26 4.45 -10.36
N ILE A 18 -8.46 3.20 -9.90
CA ILE A 18 -9.56 2.34 -10.36
C ILE A 18 -10.87 2.51 -9.56
N GLY A 19 -10.97 3.51 -8.68
CA GLY A 19 -12.18 3.78 -7.89
C GLY A 19 -12.51 2.74 -6.81
N LYS A 20 -11.62 1.77 -6.54
CA LYS A 20 -11.84 0.68 -5.57
C LYS A 20 -11.13 0.89 -4.23
N CYS A 21 -10.79 2.13 -3.88
CA CYS A 21 -10.10 2.46 -2.64
C CYS A 21 -11.10 2.80 -1.52
N THR A 22 -11.04 2.09 -0.39
CA THR A 22 -11.84 2.36 0.82
C THR A 22 -11.12 3.24 1.84
N GLY A 23 -9.93 3.75 1.50
CA GLY A 23 -9.03 4.44 2.42
C GLY A 23 -7.91 3.55 2.93
N CYS A 24 -6.96 4.13 3.68
CA CYS A 24 -5.88 3.35 4.28
C CYS A 24 -6.36 2.49 5.46
N ASN A 25 -7.46 2.80 6.15
CA ASN A 25 -7.97 1.90 7.19
C ASN A 25 -9.50 2.02 7.26
N PRO A 26 -10.27 0.92 7.19
CA PRO A 26 -9.88 -0.49 6.93
C PRO A 26 -9.51 -0.78 5.46
N ASN A 27 -8.47 -1.62 5.25
CA ASN A 27 -7.97 -1.99 3.92
C ASN A 27 -7.51 -3.47 3.83
N PRO A 28 -8.30 -4.37 3.22
CA PRO A 28 -7.94 -5.80 3.11
C PRO A 28 -6.93 -6.10 2.00
N TYR A 29 -6.54 -5.11 1.19
CA TYR A 29 -5.70 -5.30 0.01
C TYR A 29 -4.27 -4.83 0.17
N CYS A 30 -3.96 -4.13 1.27
CA CYS A 30 -2.64 -3.60 1.53
C CYS A 30 -2.33 -3.68 3.00
N GLY A 31 -1.31 -4.44 3.41
CA GLY A 31 -0.92 -4.56 4.81
C GLY A 31 -0.09 -3.41 5.38
N MET A 32 0.06 -2.28 4.65
CA MET A 32 0.80 -1.10 5.15
C MET A 32 0.12 -0.42 6.36
N PRO A 33 -1.21 -0.23 6.36
CA PRO A 33 -1.93 0.40 7.45
C PRO A 33 -1.89 -0.40 8.74
N ASP A 34 -2.09 -1.72 8.67
CA ASP A 34 -1.98 -2.62 9.81
C ASP A 34 -0.55 -2.57 10.39
N CYS A 35 0.47 -2.61 9.53
CA CYS A 35 1.85 -2.49 9.96
C CYS A 35 2.14 -1.16 10.66
N ALA A 36 1.60 -0.06 10.16
CA ALA A 36 1.80 1.26 10.74
C ALA A 36 1.11 1.36 12.11
N GLN A 37 -0.11 0.82 12.22
CA GLN A 37 -0.84 0.70 13.48
C GLN A 37 -0.07 -0.15 14.51
N GLU A 38 0.39 -1.34 14.13
CA GLU A 38 1.21 -2.23 14.97
C GLU A 38 2.48 -1.54 15.47
N ARG A 39 3.08 -0.69 14.64
CA ARG A 39 4.33 0.03 14.94
C ARG A 39 4.12 1.38 15.62
N GLY A 40 2.88 1.80 15.83
CA GLY A 40 2.55 3.08 16.45
C GLY A 40 2.99 4.30 15.63
N VAL A 41 3.08 4.19 14.31
CA VAL A 41 3.45 5.28 13.40
C VAL A 41 2.30 5.62 12.46
N ARG A 42 2.23 6.87 11.99
CA ARG A 42 1.17 7.31 11.07
C ARG A 42 1.57 7.06 9.61
N LEU A 43 2.85 7.26 9.30
CA LEU A 43 3.41 7.05 7.96
C LEU A 43 4.61 6.11 8.02
N CYS A 44 4.86 5.37 6.95
CA CYS A 44 6.00 4.44 6.91
C CYS A 44 7.35 5.14 7.09
N PHE A 45 7.52 6.37 6.58
CA PHE A 45 8.72 7.17 6.79
C PHE A 45 8.95 7.65 8.23
N GLU A 46 7.94 7.56 9.11
CA GLU A 46 8.10 7.82 10.55
C GLU A 46 8.62 6.57 11.29
N CYS A 47 8.69 5.40 10.63
CA CYS A 47 9.18 4.17 11.23
C CYS A 47 10.72 4.11 11.18
N VAL A 48 11.34 3.80 12.32
CA VAL A 48 12.80 3.63 12.44
C VAL A 48 13.35 2.48 11.60
N ASP A 49 12.53 1.46 11.32
CA ASP A 49 12.91 0.31 10.49
C ASP A 49 12.64 0.54 9.00
N PHE A 50 12.22 1.75 8.60
CA PHE A 50 11.91 2.03 7.20
C PHE A 50 13.20 2.19 6.38
N PRO A 51 13.27 1.61 5.16
CA PRO A 51 12.34 0.61 4.60
C PRO A 51 12.52 -0.77 5.24
N CYS A 52 11.42 -1.41 5.64
CA CYS A 52 11.47 -2.73 6.28
C CYS A 52 11.22 -3.87 5.28
N ASP A 53 11.27 -5.13 5.75
CA ASP A 53 11.01 -6.34 4.95
C ASP A 53 9.74 -6.29 4.10
N ARG A 54 8.69 -5.58 4.55
CA ARG A 54 7.46 -5.39 3.78
C ARG A 54 7.74 -4.65 2.46
N HIS A 55 8.57 -3.60 2.50
CA HIS A 55 8.96 -2.84 1.31
C HIS A 55 9.85 -3.63 0.36
N TYR A 56 10.63 -4.58 0.90
CA TYR A 56 11.48 -5.47 0.10
C TYR A 56 10.77 -6.73 -0.40
N GLY A 57 9.43 -6.84 -0.22
CA GLY A 57 8.65 -7.99 -0.70
C GLY A 57 8.97 -9.31 0.02
N ARG A 58 9.59 -9.27 1.21
CA ARG A 58 9.99 -10.47 1.97
C ARG A 58 8.90 -11.05 2.87
N LYS A 59 7.75 -10.38 2.99
CA LYS A 59 6.66 -10.75 3.92
C LYS A 59 5.40 -11.28 3.24
N GLY A 60 5.31 -11.26 1.90
CA GLY A 60 4.16 -11.79 1.15
C GLY A 60 2.82 -11.17 1.58
N ASN A 61 2.82 -9.88 1.94
CA ASN A 61 1.75 -9.21 2.66
C ASN A 61 1.03 -8.13 1.83
N LEU A 62 1.11 -8.27 0.50
CA LEU A 62 0.35 -7.47 -0.46
C LEU A 62 0.53 -5.95 -0.28
N VAL A 63 1.73 -5.46 0.01
CA VAL A 63 1.97 -4.01 0.15
C VAL A 63 2.20 -3.35 -1.21
N ILE A 64 2.17 -2.02 -1.27
CA ILE A 64 2.20 -1.26 -2.54
C ILE A 64 3.41 -1.55 -3.45
N PHE A 65 4.53 -2.01 -2.90
CA PHE A 65 5.74 -2.40 -3.64
C PHE A 65 5.99 -3.91 -3.66
N ASP A 66 5.06 -4.71 -3.13
CA ASP A 66 5.12 -6.16 -3.21
C ASP A 66 4.83 -6.62 -4.64
N LYS A 67 5.60 -7.60 -5.13
CA LYS A 67 5.41 -8.13 -6.49
C LYS A 67 4.02 -8.71 -6.70
N GLY A 68 3.52 -9.50 -5.74
CA GLY A 68 2.19 -10.12 -5.83
C GLY A 68 1.09 -9.07 -5.87
N TRP A 69 1.22 -8.01 -5.06
CA TRP A 69 0.32 -6.86 -5.11
C TRP A 69 0.35 -6.13 -6.46
N LEU A 70 1.54 -5.84 -6.99
CA LEU A 70 1.71 -5.16 -8.27
C LEU A 70 1.17 -5.99 -9.44
N ASP A 71 1.39 -7.30 -9.44
CA ASP A 71 0.84 -8.23 -10.43
C ASP A 71 -0.69 -8.26 -10.35
N PHE A 72 -1.25 -8.32 -9.14
CA PHE A 72 -2.69 -8.21 -8.92
C PHE A 72 -3.25 -6.87 -9.44
N MET A 73 -2.61 -5.75 -9.12
CA MET A 73 -3.06 -4.44 -9.60
C MET A 73 -2.95 -4.31 -11.13
N ARG A 74 -1.93 -4.91 -11.76
CA ARG A 74 -1.83 -4.96 -13.22
C ARG A 74 -3.01 -5.72 -13.84
N SER A 75 -3.44 -6.82 -13.21
CA SER A 75 -4.61 -7.58 -13.66
C SER A 75 -5.93 -6.80 -13.51
N GLU A 76 -6.00 -5.85 -12.57
CA GLU A 76 -7.15 -4.97 -12.38
C GLU A 76 -7.12 -3.76 -13.32
N LEU A 77 -5.94 -3.19 -13.59
CA LEU A 77 -5.75 -2.06 -14.50
C LEU A 77 -5.93 -2.45 -15.98
N GLY A 78 -5.57 -3.68 -16.36
CA GLY A 78 -5.73 -4.17 -17.73
C GLY A 78 -7.16 -4.57 -18.13
N LYS A 79 -8.15 -4.39 -17.25
CA LYS A 79 -9.57 -4.69 -17.54
C LYS A 79 -10.30 -3.54 -18.24
N ASP A 80 -9.70 -2.35 -18.27
CA ASP A 80 -10.27 -1.14 -18.87
C ASP A 80 -9.31 -0.45 -19.88
N ALA A 81 -8.35 -1.22 -20.43
CA ALA A 81 -7.41 -0.76 -21.48
C ALA A 81 -7.77 -1.34 -22.85
#